data_AF-A0A353PY70-F1
#
_entry.id   AF-A0A353PY70-F1
#
_cell.length_a   1.000
_cell.length_b   1.000
_cell.length_c   1.000
_cell.angle_alpha   90.00
_cell.angle_beta   90.00
_cell.angle_gamma   90.00
#
_symmetry.space_group_name_H-M   'P 1'
#
loop_
_entity.id
_entity.type
_entity.pdbx_description
1 polymer ?
#
loop_
_entity_poly.entity_id
_entity_poly.type
_entity_poly.pdbx_seq_one_letter_code
_entity_poly.pdbx_strand_id
1 'polypeptide(L)'
;MKIFLIVLLVIFLITMLSSIKIVNTGYVYVVERFGQFKTTLEPGWHFLIPFADFVRRRISTKQQILDIEPQSVITKDNVKISIDNVIFYKVLNAKDAVYNIENYRSGIIYSTIT
;
A
#
# COMPACT_ATOMS: atom_id res chain seq x y z
N MET A 1 21.71 6.18 -39.95
CA MET A 1 22.37 5.32 -38.94
C MET A 1 22.78 6.04 -37.66
N LYS A 2 23.59 7.13 -37.71
CA LYS A 2 24.05 7.83 -36.49
C LYS A 2 22.92 8.37 -35.60
N ILE A 3 21.90 8.99 -36.18
CA ILE A 3 20.74 9.51 -35.44
C ILE A 3 19.95 8.38 -34.76
N PHE A 4 19.71 7.27 -35.46
CA PHE A 4 19.04 6.10 -34.90
C PHE A 4 19.80 5.52 -33.69
N LEU A 5 21.13 5.48 -33.77
CA LEU A 5 22.00 4.97 -32.71
C LEU A 5 22.00 5.90 -31.49
N ILE A 6 21.96 7.22 -31.70
CA ILE A 6 21.81 8.22 -30.63
C ILE A 6 20.46 8.07 -29.93
N VAL A 7 19.37 7.91 -30.69
CA VAL A 7 18.02 7.72 -30.11
C VAL A 7 17.94 6.45 -29.28
N LEU A 8 18.50 5.33 -29.77
CA LEU A 8 18.54 4.07 -29.03
C LEU A 8 19.32 4.21 -27.71
N LEU A 9 20.45 4.91 -27.74
CA LEU A 9 21.30 5.11 -26.56
C LEU A 9 20.62 5.98 -25.50
N VAL A 10 19.89 7.02 -25.92
CA VAL A 10 19.09 7.87 -25.02
C VAL A 10 17.97 7.07 -24.36
N ILE A 11 17.24 6.25 -25.13
CA ILE A 11 16.17 5.38 -24.59
C ILE A 11 16.75 4.39 -23.57
N PHE A 12 17.89 3.76 -23.90
CA PHE A 12 18.57 2.86 -22.99
C PHE A 12 18.97 3.55 -21.68
N LEU A 13 19.52 4.76 -21.74
CA LEU A 13 19.90 5.51 -20.54
C LEU A 13 18.69 5.86 -19.67
N ILE A 14 17.59 6.29 -20.27
CA ILE A 14 16.35 6.64 -19.56
C ILE A 14 15.77 5.42 -18.84
N THR A 15 15.74 4.27 -19.51
CA THR A 15 15.21 3.03 -18.92
C THR A 15 16.06 2.51 -17.77
N MET A 16 17.39 2.67 -17.86
CA MET A 16 18.32 2.31 -16.80
C MET A 16 18.16 3.21 -15.56
N LEU A 17 17.99 4.52 -15.75
CA LEU A 17 17.73 5.46 -14.66
C LEU A 17 16.37 5.20 -13.98
N SER A 18 15.33 4.86 -14.74
CA SER A 18 13.98 4.57 -14.21
C SER A 18 13.91 3.27 -13.41
N SER A 19 14.87 2.36 -13.63
CA SER A 19 14.95 1.06 -12.98
C SER A 19 15.20 1.15 -11.47
N ILE A 20 15.83 2.24 -11.02
CA ILE A 20 16.19 2.38 -9.62
C ILE A 20 15.02 2.96 -8.82
N LYS A 21 14.60 2.26 -7.77
CA LYS A 21 13.59 2.72 -6.81
C LYS A 21 14.14 2.76 -5.41
N ILE A 22 13.86 3.86 -4.73
CA ILE A 22 14.20 4.09 -3.34
C ILE A 22 12.92 3.96 -2.52
N VAL A 23 12.93 3.06 -1.53
CA VAL A 23 11.85 2.88 -0.58
C VAL A 23 12.21 3.61 0.70
N ASN A 24 11.39 4.58 1.10
CA ASN A 24 11.60 5.34 2.33
C ASN A 24 11.32 4.50 3.57
N THR A 25 12.06 4.77 4.64
CA THR A 25 11.81 4.18 5.96
C THR A 25 10.38 4.45 6.45
N GLY A 26 9.74 3.42 6.99
CA GLY A 26 8.33 3.47 7.41
C GLY A 26 7.34 3.15 6.29
N TYR A 27 7.82 2.79 5.10
CA TYR A 27 7.01 2.27 4.00
C TYR A 27 7.57 0.96 3.48
N VAL A 28 6.69 0.19 2.87
CA VAL A 28 6.97 -1.05 2.18
C VAL A 28 6.21 -1.06 0.87
N TYR A 29 6.88 -1.44 -0.22
CA TYR A 29 6.31 -1.39 -1.56
C TYR A 29 6.01 -2.79 -2.06
N VAL A 30 4.77 -3.06 -2.42
CA VAL A 30 4.36 -4.34 -3.02
C VAL A 30 4.59 -4.25 -4.52
N VAL A 31 5.39 -5.18 -5.06
CA VAL A 31 5.81 -5.19 -6.46
C VAL A 31 5.21 -6.38 -7.19
N GLU A 32 4.69 -6.10 -8.37
CA GLU A 32 4.20 -7.08 -9.33
C GLU A 32 5.15 -7.18 -10.52
N ARG A 33 5.26 -8.38 -11.07
CA ARG A 33 5.89 -8.64 -12.36
C ARG A 33 4.84 -9.19 -13.31
N PHE A 34 4.57 -8.48 -14.41
CA PHE A 34 3.55 -8.87 -15.39
C PHE A 34 2.18 -9.23 -14.76
N GLY A 35 1.79 -8.52 -13.70
CA GLY A 35 0.52 -8.73 -12.99
C GLY A 35 0.54 -9.83 -11.92
N GLN A 36 1.67 -10.51 -11.70
CA GLN A 36 1.82 -11.47 -10.61
C GLN A 36 2.64 -10.88 -9.46
N PHE A 37 2.29 -11.21 -8.22
CA PHE A 37 3.09 -10.81 -7.06
C PHE A 37 4.52 -11.37 -7.20
N LYS A 38 5.50 -10.47 -7.13
CA LYS A 38 6.92 -10.83 -7.16
C LYS A 38 7.49 -10.82 -5.75
N THR A 39 7.45 -9.66 -5.11
CA THR A 39 8.07 -9.45 -3.80
C THR A 39 7.56 -8.17 -3.15
N THR A 40 7.90 -8.04 -1.88
CA THR A 40 7.64 -6.89 -1.03
C THR A 40 8.99 -6.21 -0.75
N LEU A 41 9.15 -4.96 -1.20
CA LEU A 41 10.39 -4.20 -1.01
C LEU A 41 10.39 -3.50 0.35
N GLU A 42 11.40 -3.79 1.14
CA GLU A 42 11.70 -3.12 2.40
C GLU A 42 12.41 -1.76 2.18
N PRO A 43 12.52 -0.90 3.20
CA PRO A 43 13.25 0.36 3.09
C PRO A 43 14.67 0.17 2.56
N GLY A 44 15.05 0.96 1.54
CA GLY A 44 16.35 0.84 0.89
C GLY A 44 16.31 1.08 -0.61
N TRP A 45 17.44 0.82 -1.27
CA TRP A 45 17.59 0.92 -2.71
C TRP A 45 17.28 -0.42 -3.37
N HIS A 46 16.44 -0.39 -4.39
CA HIS A 46 16.00 -1.57 -5.12
C HIS A 46 16.08 -1.34 -6.62
N PHE A 47 16.40 -2.42 -7.34
CA PHE A 47 16.42 -2.44 -8.79
C PHE A 47 15.16 -3.14 -9.31
N LEU A 48 14.37 -2.43 -10.11
CA LEU A 48 13.16 -2.93 -10.73
C LEU A 48 13.35 -2.99 -12.24
N ILE A 49 13.04 -4.13 -12.85
CA ILE A 49 13.14 -4.26 -14.30
C ILE A 49 12.12 -3.32 -14.94
N PRO A 50 12.55 -2.31 -15.71
CA PRO A 50 11.63 -1.37 -16.33
C PRO A 50 10.67 -2.14 -17.25
N PHE A 51 9.41 -1.71 -17.31
CA PHE A 51 8.30 -2.33 -18.06
C PHE A 51 7.84 -3.71 -17.60
N ALA A 52 8.62 -4.46 -16.83
CA ALA A 52 8.21 -5.76 -16.29
C ALA A 52 7.73 -5.66 -14.84
N ASP A 53 8.48 -4.93 -14.01
CA ASP A 53 8.22 -4.78 -12.58
C ASP A 53 7.48 -3.45 -12.31
N PHE A 54 6.36 -3.51 -11.60
CA PHE A 54 5.54 -2.35 -11.24
C PHE A 54 5.25 -2.34 -9.74
N VAL A 55 5.30 -1.15 -9.13
CA VAL A 55 4.89 -0.98 -7.73
C VAL A 55 3.36 -0.89 -7.69
N ARG A 56 2.70 -1.94 -7.21
CA ARG A 56 1.24 -2.03 -7.11
C ARG A 56 0.69 -1.14 -6.00
N ARG A 57 1.31 -1.17 -4.82
CA ARG A 57 0.86 -0.41 -3.65
C ARG A 57 2.03 -0.04 -2.75
N ARG A 58 1.96 1.16 -2.16
CA ARG A 58 2.86 1.61 -1.09
C ARG A 58 2.09 1.53 0.22
N ILE A 59 2.58 0.74 1.15
CA ILE A 59 1.94 0.51 2.45
C ILE A 59 2.81 1.14 3.53
N SER A 60 2.17 1.87 4.45
CA SER A 60 2.83 2.40 5.64
C SER A 60 2.99 1.29 6.67
N THR A 61 4.18 1.16 7.24
CA THR A 61 4.45 0.28 8.40
C THR A 61 4.28 1.01 9.72
N LYS A 62 3.89 2.28 9.70
CA LYS A 62 3.58 3.08 10.88
C LYS A 62 2.17 2.76 11.38
N GLN A 63 1.94 2.95 12.68
CA GLN A 63 0.60 2.91 13.26
C GLN A 63 -0.26 4.01 12.65
N GLN A 64 -1.49 3.66 12.31
CA GLN A 64 -2.47 4.54 11.68
C GLN A 64 -3.71 4.62 12.55
N ILE A 65 -4.37 5.76 12.46
CA ILE A 65 -5.62 6.05 13.15
C ILE A 65 -6.76 5.84 12.15
N LEU A 66 -7.82 5.17 12.58
CA LEU A 66 -9.08 5.02 11.86
C LEU A 66 -10.22 5.49 12.76
N ASP A 67 -10.80 6.62 12.41
CA ASP A 67 -11.96 7.17 13.11
C ASP A 67 -13.23 6.44 12.64
N ILE A 68 -14.10 6.12 13.59
CA ILE A 68 -15.40 5.49 13.32
C ILE A 68 -16.48 6.54 13.56
N GLU A 69 -17.51 6.55 12.71
CA GLU A 69 -18.64 7.44 12.90
C GLU A 69 -19.39 7.11 14.20
N PRO A 70 -19.75 8.12 15.02
CA PRO A 70 -20.45 7.88 16.27
C PRO A 70 -21.76 7.13 16.07
N GLN A 71 -21.98 6.09 16.88
CA GLN A 71 -23.20 5.28 16.79
C GLN A 71 -24.09 5.48 18.01
N SER A 72 -25.38 5.66 17.77
CA SER A 72 -26.38 5.73 18.83
C SER A 72 -26.86 4.34 19.22
N VAL A 73 -26.62 3.98 20.47
CA VAL A 73 -27.02 2.69 21.04
C VAL A 73 -27.97 2.92 22.22
N ILE A 74 -28.86 1.96 22.46
CA ILE A 74 -29.77 1.97 23.61
C ILE A 74 -29.16 1.09 24.69
N THR A 75 -28.90 1.64 25.86
CA THR A 75 -28.39 0.89 27.02
C THR A 75 -29.48 -0.02 27.58
N LYS A 76 -29.08 -0.97 28.43
CA LYS A 76 -30.01 -1.88 29.13
C LYS A 76 -31.07 -1.12 29.96
N ASP A 77 -30.73 0.08 30.43
CA ASP A 77 -31.62 0.95 31.20
C ASP A 77 -32.51 1.83 30.30
N ASN A 78 -32.60 1.53 29.00
CA ASN A 78 -33.43 2.23 28.02
C ASN A 78 -33.04 3.71 27.81
N VAL A 79 -31.74 4.02 27.95
CA VAL A 79 -31.20 5.36 27.67
C VAL A 79 -30.46 5.33 26.33
N LYS A 80 -30.73 6.33 25.47
CA LYS A 80 -29.97 6.53 24.23
C LYS A 80 -28.65 7.22 24.55
N ILE A 81 -27.54 6.57 24.22
CA ILE A 81 -26.21 7.15 24.30
C ILE A 81 -25.56 7.12 22.91
N SER A 82 -24.59 8.00 22.67
CA SER A 82 -23.76 7.98 21.47
C SER A 82 -22.35 7.55 21.86
N ILE A 83 -21.81 6.54 21.18
CA ILE A 83 -20.46 6.05 21.42
C ILE A 83 -19.58 6.52 20.27
N ASP A 84 -18.47 7.17 20.60
CA ASP A 84 -17.40 7.57 19.69
C ASP A 84 -16.15 6.74 19.98
N ASN A 85 -15.55 6.16 18.94
CA ASN A 85 -14.46 5.21 19.05
C ASN A 85 -13.39 5.49 17.99
N VAL A 86 -12.13 5.24 18.36
CA VAL A 86 -10.98 5.37 17.46
C VAL A 86 -10.18 4.08 17.47
N ILE A 87 -9.84 3.56 16.28
CA ILE A 87 -9.03 2.36 16.13
C ILE A 87 -7.61 2.73 15.74
N PHE A 88 -6.66 2.19 16.48
CA PHE A 88 -5.26 2.19 16.09
C PHE A 88 -4.88 0.84 15.48
N TYR A 89 -4.38 0.87 14.25
CA TYR A 89 -3.93 -0.36 13.57
C TYR A 89 -2.58 -0.15 12.89
N LYS A 90 -1.87 -1.25 12.63
CA LYS A 90 -0.63 -1.27 11.85
C LYS A 90 -0.65 -2.48 10.94
N VAL A 91 -0.26 -2.27 9.67
CA VAL A 91 -0.13 -3.37 8.72
C VAL A 91 1.16 -4.14 9.01
N LEU A 92 1.02 -5.43 9.33
CA LEU A 92 2.15 -6.34 9.57
C LEU A 92 2.63 -7.02 8.29
N ASN A 93 1.70 -7.53 7.47
CA ASN A 93 2.01 -8.14 6.18
C ASN A 93 1.41 -7.31 5.03
N ALA A 94 2.28 -6.65 4.26
CA ALA A 94 1.87 -5.81 3.14
C ALA A 94 1.28 -6.62 1.96
N LYS A 95 1.72 -7.87 1.76
CA LYS A 95 1.18 -8.75 0.69
C LYS A 95 -0.28 -9.06 0.97
N ASP A 96 -0.57 -9.54 2.17
CA ASP A 96 -1.93 -9.94 2.57
C ASP A 96 -2.87 -8.74 2.56
N ALA A 97 -2.41 -7.58 3.02
CA ALA A 97 -3.18 -6.34 3.00
C ALA A 97 -3.50 -5.82 1.58
N VAL A 98 -2.80 -6.29 0.55
CA VAL A 98 -3.02 -5.91 -0.85
C VAL A 98 -3.84 -6.96 -1.61
N TYR A 99 -3.65 -8.25 -1.32
CA TYR A 99 -4.24 -9.34 -2.11
C TYR A 99 -5.35 -10.13 -1.43
N ASN A 100 -5.37 -10.22 -0.10
CA ASN A 100 -6.37 -11.05 0.59
C ASN A 100 -7.67 -10.27 0.90
N ILE A 101 -7.59 -8.94 0.87
CA ILE A 101 -8.73 -8.08 1.15
C ILE A 101 -8.64 -6.83 0.28
N GLU A 102 -9.74 -6.53 -0.43
CA GLU A 102 -9.80 -5.39 -1.35
C GLU A 102 -9.65 -4.06 -0.60
N ASN A 103 -10.38 -3.92 0.50
CA ASN A 103 -10.31 -2.78 1.40
C ASN A 103 -10.32 -3.22 2.87
N TYR A 104 -9.12 -3.39 3.45
CA TYR A 104 -8.99 -3.76 4.86
C TYR A 104 -9.55 -2.72 5.83
N ARG A 105 -9.58 -1.43 5.47
CA ARG A 105 -10.10 -0.38 6.37
C ARG A 105 -11.59 -0.56 6.59
N SER A 106 -12.33 -0.76 5.51
CA SER A 106 -13.77 -1.06 5.59
C SER A 106 -14.01 -2.37 6.35
N GLY A 107 -13.21 -3.41 6.12
CA GLY A 107 -13.30 -4.66 6.87
C GLY A 107 -13.13 -4.48 8.39
N ILE A 108 -12.16 -3.66 8.81
CA ILE A 108 -11.95 -3.32 10.24
C ILE A 108 -13.18 -2.60 10.82
N ILE A 109 -13.75 -1.64 10.08
CA ILE A 109 -14.93 -0.88 10.53
C ILE A 109 -16.14 -1.82 10.70
N TYR A 110 -16.45 -2.65 9.70
CA TYR A 110 -17.59 -3.57 9.78
C TYR A 110 -17.47 -4.58 10.92
N SER A 111 -16.25 -5.08 11.19
CA SER A 111 -16.00 -6.02 12.29
C SER A 111 -16.13 -5.37 13.67
N THR A 112 -16.09 -4.04 13.77
CA THR A 112 -16.19 -3.32 15.05
C THR A 112 -17.61 -2.87 15.34
N ILE A 113 -18.40 -2.61 14.29
CA ILE A 113 -19.80 -2.18 14.40
C ILE A 113 -20.75 -3.34 14.72
N THR A 114 -20.39 -4.57 14.33
CA THR A 114 -21.21 -5.77 14.55
C THR A 114 -21.11 -6.24 16.00
#